data_AF-A0AAJ5ZF59-F1
#
_entry.id   AF-A0AAJ5ZF59-F1
#
_cell.length_a   1.000
_cell.length_b   1.000
_cell.length_c   1.000
_cell.angle_alpha   90.00
_cell.angle_beta   90.00
_cell.angle_gamma   90.00
#
_symmetry.space_group_name_H-M   'P 1'
#
loop_
_entity.id
_entity.type
_entity.pdbx_description
1 polymer ?
#
loop_
_entity_poly.entity_id
_entity_poly.type
_entity_poly.pdbx_seq_one_letter_code
_entity_poly.pdbx_strand_id
1 'polypeptide(L)'
;MATTSEAPETTQEEQGVLSLNEAFQTYVRQMPQDTKKSAQPEIAKFVRWMGSERLIDSIIPSEIGDYNDIFGAKTATRDATERLSAVKLFLTFLKKKDFIEVNLAQHLRLRKSRTSAAAKAVAAENQTRSVRLTQSGYNEMTKQLAQLQEERIRIVEDIQRAAADGDVRENAPLEAAREAQGMTIGKIQELEATLKVAVIIDAKDQDDTRVHIGSKVELTETSSDKTVKYQLVEPNEANPLASKISIVSPVGSAILGHKLGDEVKVKTPRGQQVYKISKTS
;
A
#
# COMPACT_ATOMS: atom_id res chain seq x y z
N MET A 1 -68.01 -3.93 40.52
CA MET A 1 -66.56 -3.67 40.55
C MET A 1 -65.92 -4.60 39.54
N ALA A 2 -65.13 -4.02 38.61
CA ALA A 2 -64.37 -4.62 37.51
C ALA A 2 -65.21 -5.35 36.41
N THR A 3 -65.50 -4.82 35.20
CA THR A 3 -64.63 -4.40 34.06
C THR A 3 -63.57 -5.46 33.77
N THR A 4 -63.55 -6.21 32.65
CA THR A 4 -63.39 -5.77 31.25
C THR A 4 -63.45 -7.04 30.38
N SER A 5 -64.34 -7.06 29.38
CA SER A 5 -64.05 -7.03 27.93
C SER A 5 -63.29 -8.24 27.37
N GLU A 6 -64.06 -9.11 26.74
CA GLU A 6 -63.94 -9.48 25.33
C GLU A 6 -62.78 -8.83 24.55
N ALA A 7 -61.95 -9.68 23.93
CA ALA A 7 -61.30 -9.40 22.66
C ALA A 7 -61.19 -10.73 21.87
N PRO A 8 -61.91 -10.87 20.74
CA PRO A 8 -61.71 -11.91 19.75
C PRO A 8 -60.61 -11.51 18.74
N GLU A 9 -60.24 -12.48 17.90
CA GLU A 9 -59.50 -12.44 16.63
C GLU A 9 -59.11 -11.07 16.04
N THR A 10 -57.86 -10.95 15.56
CA THR A 10 -57.61 -10.38 14.22
C THR A 10 -56.31 -10.93 13.63
N THR A 11 -56.46 -11.75 12.59
CA THR A 11 -55.46 -12.04 11.55
C THR A 11 -55.04 -10.75 10.86
N GLN A 12 -53.76 -10.35 10.85
CA GLN A 12 -53.21 -9.51 9.77
C GLN A 12 -51.75 -9.86 9.47
N GLU A 13 -51.54 -10.27 8.23
CA GLU A 13 -50.26 -10.23 7.52
C GLU A 13 -49.77 -8.77 7.52
N GLU A 14 -48.68 -8.46 8.21
CA GLU A 14 -47.96 -7.19 8.01
C GLU A 14 -46.54 -7.53 7.60
N GLN A 15 -46.20 -7.17 6.36
CA GLN A 15 -44.82 -7.03 5.90
C GLN A 15 -44.17 -5.98 6.81
N GLY A 16 -43.47 -6.48 7.84
CA GLY A 16 -43.09 -5.73 9.02
C GLY A 16 -42.26 -4.50 8.69
N VAL A 17 -42.84 -3.33 8.96
CA VAL A 17 -42.22 -2.03 8.81
C VAL A 17 -41.08 -1.93 9.84
N LEU A 18 -39.86 -2.29 9.43
CA LEU A 18 -38.73 -2.44 10.34
C LEU A 18 -38.22 -1.07 10.79
N SER A 19 -38.11 -0.88 12.10
CA SER A 19 -37.51 0.33 12.68
C SER A 19 -35.98 0.30 12.60
N LEU A 20 -35.37 1.49 12.60
CA LEU A 20 -33.92 1.62 12.52
C LEU A 20 -33.20 0.94 13.70
N ASN A 21 -33.82 0.93 14.88
CA ASN A 21 -33.32 0.21 16.06
C ASN A 21 -33.36 -1.31 15.86
N GLU A 22 -34.44 -1.87 15.31
CA GLU A 22 -34.54 -3.31 15.07
C GLU A 22 -33.52 -3.79 14.04
N ALA A 23 -33.29 -3.03 12.97
CA ALA A 23 -32.22 -3.33 12.02
C ALA A 23 -30.83 -3.22 12.64
N PHE A 24 -30.61 -2.23 13.53
CA PHE A 24 -29.36 -2.10 14.26
C PHE A 24 -29.09 -3.31 15.15
N GLN A 25 -30.06 -3.76 15.94
CA GLN A 25 -29.92 -4.95 16.78
C GLN A 25 -29.65 -6.21 15.94
N THR A 26 -30.33 -6.33 14.80
CA THR A 26 -30.14 -7.42 13.84
C THR A 26 -28.71 -7.44 13.29
N TYR A 27 -28.18 -6.27 12.93
CA TYR A 27 -26.80 -6.12 12.44
C TYR A 27 -25.76 -6.47 13.52
N VAL A 28 -25.95 -5.96 14.74
CA VAL A 28 -25.04 -6.20 15.88
C VAL A 28 -25.02 -7.65 16.34
N ARG A 29 -26.10 -8.42 16.11
CA ARG A 29 -26.15 -9.86 16.38
C ARG A 29 -25.34 -10.69 15.37
N GLN A 30 -25.21 -10.21 14.13
CA GLN A 30 -24.50 -10.91 13.05
C GLN A 30 -23.01 -10.53 12.94
N MET A 31 -22.55 -9.56 13.75
CA MET A 31 -21.20 -9.00 13.68
C MET A 31 -20.18 -9.78 14.56
N PRO A 32 -18.95 -10.04 14.06
CA PRO A 32 -17.86 -10.63 14.86
C PRO A 32 -17.49 -9.77 16.09
N GLN A 33 -17.13 -10.43 17.20
CA GLN A 33 -16.85 -9.77 18.49
C GLN A 33 -15.71 -8.74 18.41
N ASP A 34 -14.66 -8.99 17.62
CA ASP A 34 -13.53 -8.07 17.46
C ASP A 34 -13.95 -6.73 16.84
N THR A 35 -14.86 -6.77 15.85
CA THR A 35 -15.38 -5.58 15.16
C THR A 35 -16.50 -4.89 15.94
N LYS A 36 -17.24 -5.66 16.75
CA LYS A 36 -18.41 -5.20 17.50
C LYS A 36 -18.08 -4.14 18.54
N LYS A 37 -16.97 -4.30 19.28
CA LYS A 37 -16.56 -3.35 20.34
C LYS A 37 -16.33 -1.93 19.81
N SER A 38 -15.84 -1.79 18.59
CA SER A 38 -15.56 -0.48 17.98
C SER A 38 -16.73 0.05 17.14
N ALA A 39 -17.41 -0.81 16.37
CA ALA A 39 -18.47 -0.37 15.46
C ALA A 39 -19.82 -0.09 16.15
N GLN A 40 -20.18 -0.87 17.19
CA GLN A 40 -21.47 -0.75 17.87
C GLN A 40 -21.76 0.65 18.44
N PRO A 41 -20.85 1.31 19.20
CA PRO A 41 -21.14 2.64 19.74
C PRO A 41 -21.31 3.71 18.65
N GLU A 42 -20.63 3.57 17.52
CA GLU A 42 -20.70 4.55 16.43
C GLU A 42 -21.98 4.42 15.62
N ILE A 43 -22.43 3.19 15.38
CA ILE A 43 -23.72 2.95 14.73
C ILE A 43 -24.86 3.33 15.69
N ALA A 44 -24.74 3.07 16.99
CA ALA A 44 -25.74 3.49 17.97
C ALA A 44 -25.92 5.02 18.01
N LYS A 45 -24.83 5.80 17.91
CA LYS A 45 -24.90 7.26 17.79
C LYS A 45 -25.63 7.70 16.53
N PHE A 46 -25.34 7.06 15.39
CA PHE A 46 -26.03 7.31 14.13
C PHE A 46 -27.53 7.01 14.23
N VAL A 47 -27.90 5.83 14.76
CA VAL A 47 -29.30 5.42 14.96
C VAL A 47 -30.03 6.40 15.87
N ARG A 48 -29.39 6.84 16.96
CA ARG A 48 -29.96 7.86 17.86
C ARG A 48 -30.17 9.20 17.15
N TRP A 49 -29.25 9.60 16.27
CA TRP A 49 -29.34 10.87 15.54
C TRP A 49 -30.46 10.84 14.48
N MET A 50 -30.60 9.73 13.76
CA MET A 50 -31.67 9.52 12.78
C MET A 50 -33.06 9.32 13.42
N GLY A 51 -33.08 8.92 14.70
CA GLY A 51 -34.28 8.51 15.44
C GLY A 51 -34.38 6.98 15.51
N SER A 52 -34.34 6.42 16.72
CA SER A 52 -34.32 4.96 16.92
C SER A 52 -35.61 4.27 16.46
N GLU A 53 -36.74 4.92 16.70
CA GLU A 53 -38.08 4.42 16.38
C GLU A 53 -38.51 4.75 14.94
N ARG A 54 -37.64 5.41 14.17
CA ARG A 54 -37.96 5.81 12.81
C ARG A 54 -37.90 4.60 11.88
N LEU A 55 -38.84 4.54 10.94
CA LEU A 55 -38.90 3.52 9.91
C LEU A 55 -37.72 3.67 8.94
N ILE A 56 -37.08 2.56 8.59
CA ILE A 56 -35.88 2.56 7.75
C ILE A 56 -36.16 3.11 6.35
N ASP A 57 -37.32 2.80 5.78
CA ASP A 57 -37.74 3.27 4.44
C ASP A 57 -37.97 4.77 4.36
N SER A 58 -38.18 5.43 5.50
CA SER A 58 -38.38 6.88 5.54
C SER A 58 -37.08 7.68 5.46
N ILE A 59 -35.92 7.02 5.47
CA ILE A 59 -34.61 7.67 5.47
C ILE A 59 -34.26 8.10 4.04
N ILE A 60 -33.99 9.39 3.87
CA ILE A 60 -33.68 9.96 2.55
C ILE A 60 -32.18 10.29 2.38
N PRO A 61 -31.66 10.29 1.14
CA PRO A 61 -30.26 10.61 0.85
C PRO A 61 -29.72 11.92 1.44
N SER A 62 -30.54 12.98 1.51
CA SER A 62 -30.12 14.28 2.04
C SER A 62 -29.75 14.22 3.51
N GLU A 63 -30.46 13.42 4.31
CA GLU A 63 -30.21 13.27 5.75
C GLU A 63 -28.88 12.55 6.03
N ILE A 64 -28.49 11.62 5.15
CA ILE A 64 -27.16 11.00 5.20
C ILE A 64 -26.07 12.02 4.86
N GLY A 65 -26.36 12.96 3.95
CA GLY A 65 -25.51 14.10 3.65
C GLY A 65 -25.34 15.03 4.86
N ASP A 66 -26.43 15.36 5.54
CA ASP A 66 -26.41 16.21 6.74
C ASP A 66 -25.60 15.55 7.87
N TYR A 67 -25.78 14.24 8.08
CA TYR A 67 -24.97 13.47 9.01
C TYR A 67 -23.48 13.53 8.64
N ASN A 68 -23.15 13.38 7.35
CA ASN A 68 -21.79 13.47 6.86
C ASN A 68 -21.17 14.86 7.08
N ASP A 69 -21.93 15.92 6.93
CA ASP A 69 -21.41 17.28 7.05
C ASP A 69 -21.20 17.69 8.51
N ILE A 70 -22.05 17.18 9.42
CA ILE A 70 -21.93 17.39 10.87
C ILE A 70 -20.80 16.55 11.46
N PHE A 71 -20.73 15.26 11.11
CA PHE A 71 -19.84 14.29 11.77
C PHE A 71 -18.62 13.86 10.94
N GLY A 72 -18.60 14.13 9.63
CA GLY A 72 -17.57 13.66 8.71
C GLY A 72 -16.71 14.74 8.05
N ALA A 73 -17.19 15.98 7.90
CA ALA A 73 -16.51 16.98 7.07
C ALA A 73 -15.52 17.90 7.81
N LYS A 74 -15.68 18.14 9.12
CA LYS A 74 -14.90 19.18 9.83
C LYS A 74 -13.60 18.71 10.49
N THR A 75 -13.39 17.41 10.66
CA THR A 75 -12.21 16.88 11.40
C THR A 75 -11.63 15.66 10.71
N ALA A 76 -10.45 15.80 10.09
CA ALA A 76 -9.71 14.70 9.46
C ALA A 76 -8.95 13.83 10.49
N THR A 77 -9.61 13.41 11.57
CA THR A 77 -9.02 12.48 12.55
C THR A 77 -9.24 11.04 12.11
N ARG A 78 -8.26 10.17 12.41
CA ARG A 78 -8.35 8.71 12.17
C ARG A 78 -9.64 8.12 12.75
N ASP A 79 -10.01 8.61 13.92
CA ASP A 79 -11.24 8.30 14.62
C ASP A 79 -12.48 8.58 13.75
N ALA A 80 -12.64 9.78 13.19
CA ALA A 80 -13.78 10.11 12.32
C ALA A 80 -13.90 9.17 11.11
N THR A 81 -12.78 8.73 10.53
CA THR A 81 -12.79 7.79 9.40
C THR A 81 -13.23 6.37 9.79
N GLU A 82 -12.89 5.92 11.00
CA GLU A 82 -13.32 4.63 11.56
C GLU A 82 -14.81 4.65 11.95
N ARG A 83 -15.30 5.79 12.46
CA ARG A 83 -16.73 5.97 12.76
C ARG A 83 -17.59 5.92 11.50
N LEU A 84 -17.22 6.67 10.46
CA LEU A 84 -17.95 6.69 9.19
C LEU A 84 -17.89 5.33 8.45
N SER A 85 -16.81 4.55 8.64
CA SER A 85 -16.72 3.22 8.03
C SER A 85 -17.70 2.24 8.68
N ALA A 86 -17.88 2.29 10.01
CA ALA A 86 -18.87 1.50 10.72
C ALA A 86 -20.31 1.82 10.25
N VAL A 87 -20.64 3.10 10.14
CA VAL A 87 -21.96 3.55 9.65
C VAL A 87 -22.18 3.16 8.18
N LYS A 88 -21.15 3.27 7.33
CA LYS A 88 -21.25 2.84 5.92
C LYS A 88 -21.55 1.36 5.77
N LEU A 89 -20.88 0.52 6.56
CA LEU A 89 -21.09 -0.93 6.54
C LEU A 89 -22.51 -1.28 7.00
N PHE A 90 -23.02 -0.59 8.01
CA PHE A 90 -24.42 -0.73 8.43
C PHE A 90 -25.40 -0.34 7.33
N LEU A 91 -25.25 0.82 6.68
CA LEU A 91 -26.11 1.22 5.55
C LEU A 91 -26.01 0.26 4.35
N THR A 92 -24.83 -0.31 4.12
CA THR A 92 -24.63 -1.33 3.08
C THR A 92 -25.36 -2.63 3.44
N PHE A 93 -25.36 -3.00 4.71
CA PHE A 93 -26.11 -4.14 5.21
C PHE A 93 -27.62 -3.96 5.03
N LEU A 94 -28.16 -2.77 5.31
CA LEU A 94 -29.59 -2.47 5.09
C LEU A 94 -29.95 -2.72 3.62
N LYS A 95 -29.14 -2.22 2.69
CA LYS A 95 -29.36 -2.46 1.26
C LYS A 95 -29.23 -3.94 0.88
N LYS A 96 -28.25 -4.66 1.43
CA LYS A 96 -28.04 -6.09 1.13
C LYS A 96 -29.17 -6.99 1.65
N LYS A 97 -29.87 -6.55 2.69
CA LYS A 97 -31.04 -7.24 3.26
C LYS A 97 -32.35 -6.76 2.64
N ASP A 98 -32.28 -5.93 1.61
CA ASP A 98 -33.43 -5.32 0.94
C ASP A 98 -34.34 -4.53 1.90
N PHE A 99 -33.79 -4.01 3.01
CA PHE A 99 -34.49 -3.12 3.95
C PHE A 99 -34.52 -1.65 3.47
N ILE A 100 -33.74 -1.33 2.42
CA ILE A 100 -33.78 -0.04 1.72
C ILE A 100 -33.58 -0.30 0.23
N GLU A 101 -34.37 0.37 -0.60
CA GLU A 101 -34.21 0.31 -2.04
C GLU A 101 -33.02 1.18 -2.51
N VAL A 102 -32.85 2.34 -1.87
CA VAL A 102 -31.84 3.34 -2.24
C VAL A 102 -30.50 3.04 -1.58
N ASN A 103 -29.40 3.21 -2.32
CA ASN A 103 -28.05 3.05 -1.78
C ASN A 103 -27.63 4.24 -0.90
N LEU A 104 -28.15 4.31 0.32
CA LEU A 104 -27.83 5.38 1.27
C LEU A 104 -26.33 5.47 1.59
N ALA A 105 -25.60 4.35 1.53
CA ALA A 105 -24.16 4.29 1.79
C ALA A 105 -23.30 5.12 0.81
N GLN A 106 -23.81 5.47 -0.37
CA GLN A 106 -23.08 6.30 -1.35
C GLN A 106 -23.03 7.78 -0.95
N HIS A 107 -23.96 8.23 -0.09
CA HIS A 107 -24.06 9.62 0.36
C HIS A 107 -23.16 9.89 1.57
N LEU A 108 -22.51 8.86 2.13
CA LEU A 108 -21.51 8.99 3.18
C LEU A 108 -20.09 9.08 2.58
N ARG A 109 -19.48 10.27 2.67
CA ARG A 109 -18.15 10.55 2.11
C ARG A 109 -17.05 10.21 3.13
N LEU A 110 -16.41 9.06 2.96
CA LEU A 110 -15.19 8.77 3.71
C LEU A 110 -14.01 9.50 3.06
N ARG A 111 -13.50 10.55 3.70
CA ARG A 111 -12.19 11.06 3.33
C ARG A 111 -11.15 10.03 3.77
N LYS A 112 -10.50 9.36 2.81
CA LYS A 112 -9.34 8.52 3.10
C LYS A 112 -8.32 9.35 3.89
N SER A 113 -7.87 8.84 5.03
CA SER A 113 -6.72 9.40 5.74
C SER A 113 -5.59 9.64 4.74
N ARG A 114 -4.97 10.83 4.79
CA ARG A 114 -3.85 11.24 3.93
C ARG A 114 -2.68 10.26 3.96
N THR A 115 -2.58 9.39 4.97
CA THR A 115 -1.60 8.29 5.03
C THR A 115 -1.78 7.28 3.89
N SER A 116 -3.01 6.99 3.47
CA SER A 116 -3.27 6.03 2.37
C SER A 116 -3.14 6.65 0.98
N ALA A 117 -3.33 7.97 0.84
CA ALA A 117 -3.15 8.67 -0.43
C ALA A 117 -1.67 8.93 -0.71
N ALA A 118 -0.86 9.25 0.30
CA ALA A 118 0.59 9.34 0.18
C ALA A 118 1.21 7.97 -0.14
N ALA A 119 0.82 6.90 0.57
CA ALA A 119 1.30 5.55 0.26
C ALA A 119 0.87 5.06 -1.13
N LYS A 120 -0.35 5.40 -1.57
CA LYS A 120 -0.85 5.04 -2.90
C LYS A 120 -0.32 5.95 -4.01
N ALA A 121 0.03 7.20 -3.72
CA ALA A 121 0.72 8.10 -4.65
C ALA A 121 2.17 7.69 -4.83
N VAL A 122 2.89 7.33 -3.75
CA VAL A 122 4.25 6.75 -3.85
C VAL A 122 4.21 5.41 -4.60
N ALA A 123 3.20 4.57 -4.38
CA ALA A 123 3.03 3.33 -5.14
C ALA A 123 2.62 3.55 -6.61
N ALA A 124 1.76 4.53 -6.90
CA ALA A 124 1.30 4.85 -8.26
C ALA A 124 2.37 5.60 -9.08
N GLU A 125 3.18 6.44 -8.44
CA GLU A 125 4.33 7.11 -9.05
C GLU A 125 5.44 6.09 -9.38
N ASN A 126 5.63 5.07 -8.53
CA ASN A 126 6.49 3.92 -8.86
C ASN A 126 5.89 2.97 -9.93
N GLN A 127 4.57 2.89 -10.07
CA GLN A 127 3.93 2.06 -11.11
C GLN A 127 3.95 2.68 -12.52
N THR A 128 4.23 3.98 -12.64
CA THR A 128 4.18 4.70 -13.93
C THR A 128 5.58 5.05 -14.46
N ARG A 129 6.64 4.87 -13.68
CA ARG A 129 8.01 4.88 -14.20
C ARG A 129 8.35 3.47 -14.69
N SER A 130 8.33 3.27 -16.01
CA SER A 130 9.03 2.14 -16.63
C SER A 130 10.45 2.09 -16.06
N VAL A 131 10.79 1.05 -15.30
CA VAL A 131 12.11 0.90 -14.70
C VAL A 131 13.06 0.57 -15.84
N ARG A 132 14.10 1.38 -16.06
CA ARG A 132 15.04 1.16 -17.16
C ARG A 132 16.21 0.33 -16.64
N LEU A 133 16.33 -0.92 -17.08
CA LEU A 133 17.42 -1.78 -16.64
C LEU A 133 18.46 -1.93 -17.74
N THR A 134 19.73 -1.96 -17.36
CA THR A 134 20.76 -2.42 -18.31
C THR A 134 20.56 -3.91 -18.60
N GLN A 135 20.98 -4.39 -19.77
CA GLN A 135 20.91 -5.83 -20.10
C GLN A 135 21.65 -6.69 -19.05
N SER A 136 22.78 -6.19 -18.54
CA SER A 136 23.52 -6.85 -17.47
C SER A 136 22.73 -6.89 -16.16
N GLY A 137 22.07 -5.80 -15.78
CA GLY A 137 21.25 -5.75 -14.55
C GLY A 137 20.03 -6.64 -14.62
N TYR A 138 19.36 -6.69 -15.77
CA TYR A 138 18.24 -7.61 -16.00
C TYR A 138 18.67 -9.07 -15.82
N ASN A 139 19.82 -9.45 -16.41
CA ASN A 139 20.36 -10.80 -16.29
C ASN A 139 20.75 -11.13 -14.84
N GLU A 140 21.35 -10.16 -14.14
CA GLU A 140 21.75 -10.31 -12.73
C GLU A 140 20.53 -10.48 -11.83
N MET A 141 19.48 -9.66 -11.99
CA MET A 141 18.21 -9.80 -11.27
C MET A 141 17.52 -11.14 -11.58
N THR A 142 17.50 -11.56 -12.83
CA THR A 142 16.89 -12.85 -13.22
C THR A 142 17.63 -14.02 -12.57
N LYS A 143 18.96 -13.96 -12.51
CA LYS A 143 19.78 -14.97 -11.83
C LYS A 143 19.52 -14.96 -10.32
N GLN A 144 19.44 -13.79 -9.69
CA GLN A 144 19.12 -13.67 -8.28
C GLN A 144 17.72 -14.21 -7.96
N LEU A 145 16.73 -13.93 -8.82
CA LEU A 145 15.38 -14.45 -8.68
C LEU A 145 15.37 -15.99 -8.70
N ALA A 146 16.07 -16.60 -9.66
CA ALA A 146 16.17 -18.07 -9.73
C ALA A 146 16.81 -18.67 -8.45
N GLN A 147 17.87 -18.05 -7.93
CA GLN A 147 18.51 -18.48 -6.68
C GLN A 147 17.56 -18.39 -5.48
N LEU A 148 16.81 -17.29 -5.36
CA LEU A 148 15.83 -17.13 -4.28
C LEU A 148 14.65 -18.11 -4.40
N GLN A 149 14.25 -18.47 -5.63
CA GLN A 149 13.23 -19.49 -5.85
C GLN A 149 13.70 -20.88 -5.39
N GLU A 150 14.97 -21.24 -5.65
CA GLU A 150 15.57 -22.47 -5.11
C GLU A 150 15.66 -22.41 -3.57
N GLU A 151 16.09 -21.28 -3.01
CA GLU A 151 16.18 -21.08 -1.56
C GLU A 151 14.81 -21.19 -0.88
N ARG A 152 13.75 -20.67 -1.50
CA ARG A 152 12.37 -20.81 -1.02
C ARG A 152 11.97 -22.27 -0.84
N ILE A 153 12.38 -23.16 -1.75
CA ILE A 153 12.08 -24.59 -1.64
C ILE A 153 12.80 -25.17 -0.42
N ARG A 154 14.09 -24.86 -0.25
CA ARG A 154 14.89 -25.32 0.90
C ARG A 154 14.31 -24.84 2.24
N ILE A 155 13.89 -23.58 2.32
CA ILE A 155 13.26 -23.04 3.54
C ILE A 155 11.97 -23.78 3.88
N VAL A 156 11.16 -24.19 2.90
CA VAL A 156 9.96 -24.99 3.16
C VAL A 156 10.32 -26.36 3.74
N GLU A 157 11.36 -27.01 3.23
CA GLU A 157 11.86 -28.28 3.78
C GLU A 157 12.37 -28.11 5.22
N ASP A 158 13.07 -27.01 5.51
CA ASP A 158 13.56 -26.70 6.85
C ASP A 158 12.42 -26.41 7.83
N ILE A 159 11.37 -25.70 7.40
CA ILE A 159 10.14 -25.50 8.19
C ILE A 159 9.47 -26.84 8.49
N GLN A 160 9.37 -27.74 7.50
CA GLN A 160 8.77 -29.06 7.71
C GLN A 160 9.58 -29.91 8.70
N ARG A 161 10.92 -29.88 8.58
CA ARG A 161 11.82 -30.59 9.49
C ARG A 161 11.70 -30.04 10.91
N ALA A 162 11.74 -28.71 11.08
CA ALA A 162 11.60 -28.06 12.37
C ALA A 162 10.21 -28.28 12.99
N ALA A 163 9.14 -28.33 12.18
CA ALA A 163 7.79 -28.59 12.66
C ALA A 163 7.58 -30.04 13.13
N ALA A 164 8.39 -31.00 12.65
CA ALA A 164 8.32 -32.39 13.07
C ALA A 164 8.89 -32.64 14.48
N ASP A 165 9.70 -31.72 15.03
CA ASP A 165 10.35 -31.86 16.35
C ASP A 165 9.39 -31.70 17.55
N GLY A 166 8.09 -31.47 17.32
CA GLY A 166 7.02 -31.71 18.30
C GLY A 166 6.91 -30.74 19.49
N ASP A 167 7.97 -30.02 19.86
CA ASP A 167 7.92 -28.98 20.89
C ASP A 167 7.79 -27.59 20.27
N VAL A 168 6.55 -27.16 20.03
CA VAL A 168 6.21 -25.94 19.27
C VAL A 168 6.36 -24.66 20.12
N ARG A 169 6.46 -24.78 21.45
CA ARG A 169 6.36 -23.61 22.35
C ARG A 169 7.66 -22.82 22.48
N GLU A 170 8.81 -23.42 22.16
CA GLU A 170 10.13 -22.76 22.17
C GLU A 170 11.01 -23.16 20.96
N ASN A 171 10.41 -23.43 19.81
CA ASN A 171 11.15 -23.88 18.62
C ASN A 171 11.80 -22.70 17.89
N ALA A 172 12.93 -22.21 18.42
CA ALA A 172 13.75 -21.17 17.79
C ALA A 172 14.12 -21.49 16.32
N PRO A 173 14.43 -22.75 15.94
CA PRO A 173 14.61 -23.12 14.54
C PRO A 173 13.37 -22.87 13.65
N LEU A 174 12.16 -23.18 14.13
CA LEU A 174 10.92 -22.97 13.39
C LEU A 174 10.62 -21.47 13.20
N GLU A 175 10.85 -20.66 14.24
CA GLU A 175 10.67 -19.21 14.16
C GLU A 175 11.64 -18.57 13.17
N ALA A 176 12.93 -18.93 13.25
CA ALA A 176 13.95 -18.48 12.31
C ALA A 176 13.63 -18.89 10.86
N ALA A 177 13.15 -20.12 10.64
CA ALA A 177 12.78 -20.58 9.30
C ALA A 177 11.56 -19.83 8.73
N ARG A 178 10.58 -19.46 9.57
CA ARG A 178 9.44 -18.61 9.17
C ARG A 178 9.84 -17.18 8.84
N GLU A 179 10.76 -16.61 9.62
CA GLU A 179 11.31 -15.28 9.34
C GLU A 179 12.08 -15.28 8.01
N ALA A 180 12.95 -16.27 7.79
CA ALA A 180 13.67 -16.47 6.54
C ALA A 180 12.70 -16.61 5.36
N GLN A 181 11.62 -17.39 5.52
CA GLN A 181 10.57 -17.51 4.50
C GLN A 181 9.95 -16.16 4.15
N GLY A 182 9.61 -15.35 5.16
CA GLY A 182 9.05 -14.02 4.97
C GLY A 182 9.99 -13.09 4.20
N MET A 183 11.27 -13.05 4.59
CA MET A 183 12.29 -12.25 3.92
C MET A 183 12.50 -12.68 2.47
N THR A 184 12.61 -13.98 2.21
CA THR A 184 12.85 -14.53 0.87
C THR A 184 11.65 -14.29 -0.05
N ILE A 185 10.42 -14.51 0.42
CA ILE A 185 9.21 -14.21 -0.36
C ILE A 185 9.10 -12.72 -0.65
N GLY A 186 9.39 -11.86 0.32
CA GLY A 186 9.39 -10.41 0.13
C GLY A 186 10.32 -9.98 -0.99
N LYS A 187 11.56 -10.47 -0.98
CA LYS A 187 12.56 -10.20 -2.03
C LYS A 187 12.13 -10.72 -3.40
N ILE A 188 11.59 -11.94 -3.47
CA ILE A 188 11.08 -12.52 -4.72
C ILE A 188 10.02 -11.60 -5.33
N GLN A 189 9.04 -11.17 -4.52
CA GLN A 189 7.96 -10.30 -5.00
C GLN A 189 8.48 -8.94 -5.50
N GLU A 190 9.47 -8.36 -4.83
CA GLU A 190 10.10 -7.11 -5.26
C GLU A 190 10.83 -7.27 -6.60
N LEU A 191 11.61 -8.33 -6.76
CA LEU A 191 12.32 -8.63 -8.00
C LEU A 191 11.35 -8.91 -9.16
N GLU A 192 10.32 -9.73 -8.94
CA GLU A 192 9.29 -10.03 -9.93
C GLU A 192 8.53 -8.78 -10.36
N ALA A 193 8.14 -7.94 -9.39
CA ALA A 193 7.45 -6.68 -9.67
C ALA A 193 8.31 -5.75 -10.52
N THR A 194 9.61 -5.65 -10.21
CA THR A 194 10.56 -4.82 -10.96
C THR A 194 10.79 -5.37 -12.37
N LEU A 195 11.05 -6.67 -12.52
CA LEU A 195 11.29 -7.31 -13.83
C LEU A 195 10.06 -7.18 -14.75
N LYS A 196 8.84 -7.25 -14.18
CA LYS A 196 7.60 -7.16 -14.95
C LYS A 196 7.41 -5.82 -15.66
N VAL A 197 7.93 -4.73 -15.10
CA VAL A 197 7.82 -3.36 -15.66
C VAL A 197 9.14 -2.86 -16.23
N ALA A 198 10.16 -3.71 -16.28
CA ALA A 198 11.49 -3.34 -16.74
C ALA A 198 11.53 -3.16 -18.26
N VAL A 199 12.13 -2.06 -18.70
CA VAL A 199 12.50 -1.81 -20.09
C VAL A 199 14.02 -1.94 -20.19
N ILE A 200 14.49 -2.85 -21.03
CA ILE A 200 15.92 -3.07 -21.22
C ILE A 200 16.49 -1.96 -22.08
N ILE A 201 17.56 -1.32 -21.61
CA ILE A 201 18.32 -0.31 -22.33
C ILE A 201 19.73 -0.84 -22.62
N ASP A 202 20.14 -0.77 -23.89
CA ASP A 202 21.52 -1.01 -24.31
C ASP A 202 22.23 0.35 -24.50
N ALA A 203 23.40 0.49 -23.89
CA ALA A 203 24.24 1.68 -24.01
C ALA A 203 24.77 1.85 -25.44
N LYS A 204 24.86 0.77 -26.23
CA LYS A 204 25.36 0.81 -27.61
C LYS A 204 24.44 1.54 -28.58
N ASP A 205 23.15 1.62 -28.27
CA ASP A 205 22.13 2.22 -29.16
C ASP A 205 21.82 3.69 -28.81
N GLN A 206 22.54 4.27 -27.84
CA GLN A 206 22.32 5.63 -27.35
C GLN A 206 23.40 6.59 -27.89
N ASP A 207 23.05 7.88 -27.96
CA ASP A 207 23.93 8.95 -28.43
C ASP A 207 25.18 9.07 -27.52
N ASP A 208 26.35 8.71 -28.06
CA ASP A 208 27.64 8.66 -27.36
C ASP A 208 28.15 10.05 -26.92
N THR A 209 27.44 11.11 -27.32
CA THR A 209 27.80 12.49 -27.03
C THR A 209 27.49 12.90 -25.58
N ARG A 210 26.58 12.19 -24.88
CA ARG A 210 26.14 12.53 -23.52
C ARG A 210 26.12 11.32 -22.61
N VAL A 211 26.41 11.54 -21.34
CA VAL A 211 26.28 10.52 -20.29
C VAL A 211 24.81 10.17 -20.09
N HIS A 212 24.49 8.89 -20.28
CA HIS A 212 23.14 8.33 -20.16
C HIS A 212 23.16 7.11 -19.23
N ILE A 213 21.99 6.51 -19.02
CA ILE A 213 21.89 5.31 -18.17
C ILE A 213 22.56 4.15 -18.92
N GLY A 214 23.46 3.44 -18.25
CA GLY A 214 24.28 2.38 -18.81
C GLY A 214 25.69 2.82 -19.19
N SER A 215 25.94 4.13 -19.34
CA SER A 215 27.27 4.65 -19.72
C SER A 215 28.31 4.37 -18.65
N LYS A 216 29.52 4.05 -19.10
CA LYS A 216 30.73 3.98 -18.29
C LYS A 216 31.46 5.30 -18.39
N VAL A 217 31.64 5.94 -17.25
CA VAL A 217 32.27 7.25 -17.13
C VAL A 217 33.52 7.17 -16.29
N GLU A 218 34.54 7.91 -16.71
CA GLU A 218 35.76 8.11 -15.95
C GLU A 218 35.77 9.55 -15.44
N LEU A 219 35.85 9.71 -14.12
CA LEU A 219 35.81 10.99 -13.42
C LEU A 219 37.15 11.26 -12.79
N THR A 220 37.74 12.42 -13.06
CA THR A 220 38.99 12.86 -12.44
C THR A 220 38.69 13.99 -11.45
N GLU A 221 39.09 13.83 -10.19
CA GLU A 221 38.92 14.86 -9.16
C GLU A 221 39.97 15.97 -9.34
N THR A 222 39.55 17.22 -9.55
CA THR A 222 40.44 18.35 -9.85
C THR A 222 41.41 18.70 -8.72
N SER A 223 41.05 18.41 -7.47
CA SER A 223 41.87 18.75 -6.29
C SER A 223 42.95 17.72 -5.97
N SER A 224 42.77 16.46 -6.39
CA SER A 224 43.64 15.34 -5.99
C SER A 224 44.21 14.56 -7.18
N ASP A 225 43.81 14.91 -8.41
CA ASP A 225 44.08 14.19 -9.66
C ASP A 225 43.70 12.70 -9.64
N LYS A 226 42.90 12.28 -8.66
CA LYS A 226 42.42 10.90 -8.55
C LYS A 226 41.37 10.63 -9.61
N THR A 227 41.58 9.56 -10.35
CA THR A 227 40.65 9.11 -11.37
C THR A 227 39.86 7.91 -10.89
N VAL A 228 38.53 7.95 -11.05
CA VAL A 228 37.60 6.93 -10.61
C VAL A 228 36.66 6.58 -11.75
N LYS A 229 36.40 5.28 -11.94
CA LYS A 229 35.53 4.77 -13.00
C LYS A 229 34.21 4.35 -12.41
N TYR A 230 33.12 4.75 -13.05
CA TYR A 230 31.78 4.38 -12.65
C TYR A 230 30.91 3.99 -13.84
N GLN A 231 29.92 3.13 -13.61
CA GLN A 231 28.84 2.90 -14.52
C GLN A 231 27.56 3.52 -13.94
N LEU A 232 26.88 4.37 -14.71
CA LEU A 232 25.58 4.90 -14.30
C LEU A 232 24.51 3.85 -14.52
N VAL A 233 23.73 3.59 -13.47
CA VAL A 233 22.62 2.64 -13.50
C VAL A 233 21.42 3.17 -12.72
N GLU A 234 20.27 2.52 -12.84
CA GLU A 234 19.13 2.81 -11.97
C GLU A 234 19.42 2.43 -10.50
N PRO A 235 18.69 3.00 -9.51
CA PRO A 235 18.86 2.66 -8.09
C PRO A 235 18.86 1.15 -7.80
N ASN A 236 18.06 0.39 -8.53
CA ASN A 236 17.87 -1.05 -8.32
C ASN A 236 19.10 -1.88 -8.73
N GLU A 237 19.98 -1.34 -9.58
CA GLU A 237 21.21 -1.98 -10.04
C GLU A 237 22.47 -1.43 -9.35
N ALA A 238 22.29 -0.42 -8.49
CA ALA A 238 23.40 0.32 -7.92
C ALA A 238 24.20 -0.56 -6.96
N ASN A 239 25.51 -0.63 -7.21
CA ASN A 239 26.44 -1.39 -6.39
C ASN A 239 27.79 -0.65 -6.37
N PRO A 240 28.05 0.17 -5.34
CA PRO A 240 29.28 0.93 -5.22
C PRO A 240 30.55 0.08 -5.24
N LEU A 241 30.49 -1.16 -4.72
CA LEU A 241 31.61 -2.09 -4.73
C LEU A 241 31.95 -2.59 -6.14
N ALA A 242 30.94 -2.71 -6.99
CA ALA A 242 31.09 -3.06 -8.41
C ALA A 242 31.31 -1.81 -9.30
N SER A 243 31.58 -0.65 -8.71
CA SER A 243 31.68 0.64 -9.43
C SER A 243 30.40 1.03 -10.20
N LYS A 244 29.24 0.53 -9.78
CA LYS A 244 27.93 0.91 -10.33
C LYS A 244 27.28 1.96 -9.42
N ILE A 245 27.00 3.15 -9.95
CA ILE A 245 26.39 4.25 -9.19
C ILE A 245 25.00 4.55 -9.70
N SER A 246 24.09 4.86 -8.78
CA SER A 246 22.73 5.23 -9.15
C SER A 246 22.68 6.63 -9.76
N ILE A 247 21.81 6.82 -10.77
CA ILE A 247 21.46 8.14 -11.29
C ILE A 247 20.88 9.09 -10.23
N VAL A 248 20.31 8.59 -9.13
CA VAL A 248 19.78 9.44 -8.04
C VAL A 248 20.83 9.78 -6.99
N SER A 249 22.06 9.24 -7.11
CA SER A 249 23.15 9.57 -6.20
C SER A 249 23.69 10.99 -6.48
N PRO A 250 24.31 11.67 -5.49
CA PRO A 250 24.87 13.01 -5.71
C PRO A 250 25.84 13.10 -6.89
N VAL A 251 26.66 12.05 -7.08
CA VAL A 251 27.60 11.97 -8.20
C VAL A 251 26.87 11.64 -9.51
N GLY A 252 25.98 10.63 -9.50
CA GLY A 252 25.24 10.21 -10.68
C GLY A 252 24.31 11.29 -11.24
N SER A 253 23.60 12.02 -10.38
CA SER A 253 22.73 13.12 -10.80
C SER A 253 23.52 14.30 -11.36
N ALA A 254 24.75 14.51 -10.88
CA ALA A 254 25.59 15.62 -11.31
C ALA A 254 26.24 15.38 -12.68
N ILE A 255 26.47 14.13 -13.09
CA ILE A 255 27.08 13.79 -14.38
C ILE A 255 26.06 13.38 -15.45
N LEU A 256 24.83 13.04 -15.06
CA LEU A 256 23.79 12.65 -16.00
C LEU A 256 23.52 13.78 -17.02
N GLY A 257 23.60 13.46 -18.31
CA GLY A 257 23.35 14.40 -19.41
C GLY A 257 24.52 15.32 -19.77
N HIS A 258 25.63 15.29 -19.00
CA HIS A 258 26.85 16.03 -19.31
C HIS A 258 27.67 15.37 -20.43
N LYS A 259 28.61 16.14 -20.99
CA LYS A 259 29.48 15.70 -22.09
C LYS A 259 30.89 15.41 -21.61
N LEU A 260 31.64 14.71 -22.43
CA LEU A 260 33.08 14.51 -22.23
C LEU A 260 33.79 15.88 -22.15
N GLY A 261 34.61 16.07 -21.13
CA GLY A 261 35.33 17.31 -20.84
C GLY A 261 34.64 18.24 -19.84
N ASP A 262 33.36 18.04 -19.53
CA ASP A 262 32.62 18.88 -18.58
C ASP A 262 33.13 18.73 -17.14
N GLU A 263 33.08 19.82 -16.38
CA GLU A 263 33.33 19.83 -14.94
C GLU A 263 32.02 19.92 -14.16
N VAL A 264 31.83 19.01 -13.21
CA VAL A 264 30.64 18.92 -12.37
C VAL A 264 31.00 19.14 -10.90
N LYS A 265 30.14 19.87 -10.19
CA LYS A 265 30.31 20.15 -8.76
C LYS A 265 29.38 19.24 -7.96
N VAL A 266 29.96 18.35 -7.17
CA VAL A 266 29.20 17.40 -6.35
C VAL A 266 29.33 17.78 -4.88
N LYS A 267 28.19 17.87 -4.19
CA LYS A 267 28.17 17.97 -2.73
C LYS A 267 28.24 16.58 -2.14
N THR A 268 29.36 16.24 -1.50
CA THR A 268 29.50 15.01 -0.73
C THR A 268 29.46 15.34 0.77
N PRO A 269 29.21 14.37 1.66
CA PRO A 269 29.28 14.59 3.10
C PRO A 269 30.63 15.12 3.59
N ARG A 270 31.70 14.97 2.78
CA ARG A 270 33.05 15.44 3.08
C ARG A 270 33.35 16.85 2.57
N GLY A 271 32.38 17.50 1.92
CA GLY A 271 32.53 18.83 1.33
C GLY A 271 32.16 18.87 -0.15
N GLN A 272 32.39 20.01 -0.78
CA GLN A 272 32.16 20.18 -2.21
C GLN A 272 33.38 19.69 -3.00
N GLN A 273 33.18 18.71 -3.88
CA GLN A 273 34.20 18.15 -4.76
C GLN A 273 33.89 18.52 -6.21
N VAL A 274 34.94 18.72 -7.01
CA VAL A 274 34.84 19.02 -8.44
C VAL A 274 35.40 17.84 -9.22
N TYR A 275 34.60 17.30 -10.13
CA TYR A 275 34.98 16.19 -10.99
C TYR A 275 34.94 16.63 -12.44
N LYS A 276 35.93 16.21 -13.22
CA LYS A 276 35.97 16.35 -14.67
C LYS A 276 35.66 15.01 -15.34
N ILE A 277 34.77 15.02 -16.33
CA ILE A 277 34.46 13.82 -17.12
C ILE A 277 35.58 13.64 -18.15
N SER A 278 36.47 12.70 -17.92
CA SER A 278 37.64 12.45 -18.78
C SER A 278 37.36 11.44 -19.88
N LYS A 279 36.44 10.49 -19.65
CA LYS A 279 36.06 9.48 -20.64
C LYS A 279 34.60 9.05 -20.48
N THR A 280 33.95 8.76 -21.60
CA THR A 280 32.59 8.18 -21.70
C THR A 280 32.65 6.99 -22.66
N SER A 281 31.90 5.93 -22.37
CA SER A 281 31.81 4.67 -23.14
C SER A 281 30.52 3.93 -22.85
#